data_AF-A0A7C5JJZ5-F1
#
_entry.id   AF-A0A7C5JJZ5-F1
#
_cell.length_a   1.000
_cell.length_b   1.000
_cell.length_c   1.000
_cell.angle_alpha   90.00
_cell.angle_beta   90.00
_cell.angle_gamma   90.00
#
_symmetry.space_group_name_H-M   'P 1'
#
loop_
_entity.id
_entity.type
_entity.pdbx_description
1 polymer ?
#
loop_
_entity_poly.entity_id
_entity_poly.type
_entity_poly.pdbx_seq_one_letter_code
_entity_poly.pdbx_strand_id
1 'polypeptide(L)'
;MENISFQNENIIAHIADFRKITIWDDNKKIVKRFIPKDAGHEKSVLQPFDEKKRNWKEVEWSTFIMLKVEEMLQGNIKDTAFDIETEIEKLIK
;
A
#
# COMPACT_ATOMS: atom_id res chain seq x y z
N MET A 1 -1.95 -17.08 -0.46
CA MET A 1 -0.77 -16.55 -1.19
C MET A 1 -1.23 -16.22 -2.58
N GLU A 2 -1.29 -14.94 -2.92
CA GLU A 2 -1.82 -14.50 -4.21
C GLU A 2 -0.78 -14.69 -5.30
N ASN A 3 -1.16 -15.28 -6.42
CA ASN A 3 -0.26 -15.49 -7.55
C ASN A 3 -0.98 -15.15 -8.85
N ILE A 4 -0.28 -14.48 -9.75
CA ILE A 4 -0.77 -14.19 -11.09
C ILE A 4 0.20 -14.85 -12.08
N SER A 5 -0.33 -15.69 -12.94
CA SER A 5 0.41 -16.29 -14.05
C SER A 5 -0.18 -15.78 -15.37
N PHE A 6 0.68 -15.28 -16.24
CA PHE A 6 0.34 -14.79 -17.56
C PHE A 6 1.23 -15.48 -18.58
N GLN A 7 0.66 -15.94 -19.69
CA GLN A 7 1.39 -16.53 -20.80
C GLN A 7 0.88 -15.93 -22.10
N ASN A 8 1.81 -15.47 -22.93
CA ASN A 8 1.53 -15.03 -24.29
C ASN A 8 2.70 -15.39 -25.19
N GLU A 9 2.46 -16.27 -26.17
CA GLU A 9 3.47 -16.79 -27.10
C GLU A 9 4.75 -17.23 -26.37
N ASN A 10 5.82 -16.46 -26.54
CA ASN A 10 7.16 -16.76 -26.02
C ASN A 10 7.41 -16.17 -24.62
N ILE A 11 6.42 -15.43 -24.08
CA ILE A 11 6.51 -14.75 -22.78
C ILE A 11 5.68 -15.52 -21.75
N ILE A 12 6.33 -15.92 -20.67
CA ILE A 12 5.69 -16.40 -19.45
C ILE A 12 6.04 -15.41 -18.34
N ALA A 13 5.05 -14.85 -17.66
CA ALA A 13 5.23 -14.01 -16.50
C ALA A 13 4.53 -14.62 -15.29
N HIS A 14 5.26 -14.70 -14.18
CA HIS A 14 4.74 -15.19 -12.91
C HIS A 14 5.03 -14.17 -11.81
N ILE A 15 3.96 -13.64 -11.24
CA ILE A 15 3.98 -12.71 -10.11
C ILE A 15 3.62 -13.51 -8.86
N ALA A 16 4.56 -13.60 -7.93
CA ALA A 16 4.37 -14.24 -6.65
C ALA A 16 4.11 -13.17 -5.58
N ASP A 17 2.87 -13.09 -5.14
CA ASP A 17 2.43 -12.28 -4.00
C ASP A 17 2.79 -10.79 -4.15
N PHE A 18 2.88 -10.24 -5.37
CA PHE A 18 3.44 -8.90 -5.63
C PHE A 18 4.82 -8.64 -5.00
N ARG A 19 5.57 -9.70 -4.68
CA ARG A 19 6.91 -9.71 -4.03
C ARG A 19 8.02 -9.86 -5.04
N LYS A 20 7.71 -10.61 -6.09
CA LYS A 20 8.64 -10.96 -7.15
C LYS A 20 7.86 -11.19 -8.42
N ILE A 21 8.39 -10.70 -9.54
CA ILE A 21 7.99 -11.14 -10.87
C ILE A 21 9.14 -11.92 -11.51
N THR A 22 8.81 -13.05 -12.12
CA THR A 22 9.71 -13.83 -12.97
C THR A 22 9.15 -13.79 -14.37
N ILE A 23 9.93 -13.32 -15.33
CA ILE A 23 9.58 -13.30 -16.75
C ILE A 23 10.53 -14.24 -17.46
N TRP A 24 9.98 -15.19 -18.20
CA TRP A 24 10.69 -15.97 -19.20
C TRP A 24 10.31 -15.41 -20.56
N ASP A 25 11.30 -15.01 -21.35
CA ASP A 25 11.15 -14.43 -22.69
C ASP A 25 12.13 -15.19 -23.60
N ASP A 26 11.60 -16.15 -24.35
CA ASP A 26 12.40 -17.16 -25.07
C ASP A 26 13.47 -17.81 -24.17
N ASN A 27 14.75 -17.55 -24.45
CA ASN A 27 15.90 -18.09 -23.73
C ASN A 27 16.41 -17.17 -22.62
N LYS A 28 15.68 -16.08 -22.31
CA LYS A 28 16.06 -15.09 -21.30
C LYS A 28 15.15 -15.21 -20.08
N LYS A 29 15.76 -15.19 -18.90
CA LYS A 29 15.04 -15.16 -17.61
C LYS A 29 15.32 -13.85 -16.90
N ILE A 30 14.27 -13.08 -16.66
CA ILE A 30 14.32 -11.80 -15.94
C ILE A 30 13.63 -11.98 -14.60
N VAL A 31 14.33 -11.67 -13.51
CA VAL A 31 13.78 -11.72 -12.15
C VAL A 31 13.85 -10.32 -11.55
N LYS A 32 12.70 -9.77 -11.18
CA LYS A 32 12.63 -8.52 -10.42
C LYS A 32 11.95 -8.76 -9.08
N ARG A 33 12.53 -8.24 -8.02
CA ARG A 33 11.91 -8.19 -6.69
C ARG A 33 11.31 -6.82 -6.49
N PHE A 34 10.07 -6.78 -6.02
CA PHE A 34 9.46 -5.55 -5.57
C PHE A 34 9.92 -5.34 -4.13
N ILE A 35 10.66 -4.26 -3.87
CA ILE A 35 11.20 -3.91 -2.56
C ILE A 35 10.99 -2.41 -2.35
N PRO A 36 10.55 -1.97 -1.16
CA PRO A 36 10.18 -2.81 -0.01
C PRO A 36 8.80 -3.43 -0.21
N LYS A 37 8.68 -4.74 0.03
CA LYS A 37 7.38 -5.43 -0.02
C LYS A 37 6.86 -5.82 1.36
N ASP A 38 7.10 -4.92 2.29
CA ASP A 38 6.27 -4.78 3.46
C ASP A 38 6.04 -3.28 3.70
N ALA A 39 4.83 -2.81 3.38
CA ALA A 39 4.37 -1.46 3.72
C ALA A 39 3.96 -1.36 5.21
N GLY A 40 4.41 -2.30 6.05
CA GLY A 40 4.00 -2.44 7.44
C GLY A 40 2.77 -3.33 7.64
N HIS A 41 2.42 -4.18 6.67
CA HIS A 41 1.31 -5.12 6.77
C HIS A 41 1.51 -6.11 7.91
N GLU A 42 2.70 -6.70 8.03
CA GLU A 42 3.01 -7.63 9.11
C GLU A 42 2.89 -6.95 10.48
N LYS A 43 3.49 -5.77 10.62
CA LYS A 43 3.40 -4.95 11.85
C LYS A 43 1.97 -4.54 12.19
N SER A 44 1.15 -4.23 11.18
CA SER A 44 -0.24 -3.82 11.39
C SER A 44 -1.11 -4.99 11.85
N VAL A 45 -0.94 -6.17 11.26
CA VAL A 45 -1.68 -7.39 11.63
C VAL A 45 -1.29 -7.88 13.03
N LEU A 46 -0.02 -7.79 13.40
CA LEU A 46 0.47 -8.22 14.71
C LEU A 46 0.28 -7.18 15.82
N GLN A 47 -0.12 -5.95 15.49
CA GLN A 47 -0.27 -4.85 16.46
C GLN A 47 -1.12 -5.19 17.71
N PRO A 48 -2.24 -5.95 17.63
CA PRO A 48 -3.00 -6.32 18.82
C PRO A 48 -2.23 -7.22 19.80
N PHE A 49 -1.21 -7.92 19.32
CA PHE A 49 -0.40 -8.88 20.05
C PHE A 49 1.00 -8.36 20.39
N ASP A 50 1.36 -7.15 19.95
CA ASP A 50 2.62 -6.49 20.25
C ASP A 50 2.46 -5.55 21.47
N GLU A 51 3.48 -5.49 22.33
CA GLU A 51 3.54 -4.55 23.44
C GLU A 51 3.72 -3.11 22.94
N LYS A 52 4.37 -2.93 21.78
CA LYS A 52 4.59 -1.63 21.15
C LYS A 52 3.44 -1.25 20.23
N LYS A 53 2.34 -0.82 20.83
CA LYS A 53 1.17 -0.30 20.11
C LYS A 53 1.50 1.07 19.48
N ARG A 54 1.00 1.33 18.27
CA ARG A 54 1.09 2.67 17.66
C ARG A 54 0.23 3.63 18.50
N ASN A 55 0.61 4.89 18.52
CA ASN A 55 -0.18 5.91 19.18
C ASN A 55 -1.55 6.01 18.47
N TRP A 56 -2.65 6.04 19.23
CA TRP A 56 -3.99 6.13 18.64
C TRP A 56 -4.16 7.37 17.75
N LYS A 57 -3.65 8.53 18.20
CA LYS A 57 -3.66 9.77 17.42
C LYS A 57 -2.91 9.63 16.10
N GLU A 58 -1.79 8.89 16.10
CA GLU A 58 -1.02 8.62 14.89
C GLU A 58 -1.85 7.82 13.87
N VAL A 59 -2.61 6.82 14.34
CA VAL A 59 -3.48 6.01 13.49
C VAL A 59 -4.62 6.85 12.92
N GLU A 60 -5.28 7.66 13.76
CA GLU A 60 -6.34 8.58 13.33
C GLU A 60 -5.82 9.58 12.28
N TRP A 61 -4.71 10.25 12.55
CA TRP A 61 -4.12 11.23 11.64
C TRP A 61 -3.66 10.60 10.33
N SER A 62 -3.01 9.44 10.38
CA SER A 62 -2.57 8.72 9.17
C SER A 62 -3.76 8.36 8.29
N THR A 63 -4.84 7.90 8.91
CA THR A 63 -6.08 7.52 8.21
C THR A 63 -6.76 8.74 7.61
N PHE A 64 -6.86 9.84 8.37
CA PHE A 64 -7.43 11.10 7.87
C PHE A 64 -6.67 11.62 6.66
N ILE A 65 -5.32 11.66 6.72
CA ILE A 65 -4.49 12.12 5.60
C ILE A 65 -4.69 11.24 4.37
N MET A 66 -4.74 9.91 4.55
CA MET A 66 -4.97 8.98 3.45
C MET A 66 -6.31 9.23 2.75
N LEU A 67 -7.40 9.38 3.53
CA LEU A 67 -8.71 9.71 3.00
C LEU A 67 -8.71 11.07 2.31
N LYS A 68 -8.00 12.06 2.87
CA LYS A 68 -7.90 13.40 2.27
C LYS A 68 -7.19 13.38 0.92
N VAL A 69 -6.12 12.60 0.80
CA VAL A 69 -5.41 12.39 -0.47
C VAL A 69 -6.31 11.70 -1.49
N GLU A 70 -7.12 10.72 -1.08
CA GLU A 70 -8.09 10.07 -1.96
C GLU A 70 -9.12 11.07 -2.51
N GLU A 71 -9.71 11.90 -1.65
CA GLU A 71 -10.61 12.99 -2.07
C GLU A 71 -9.94 13.93 -3.08
N MET A 72 -8.69 14.31 -2.83
CA MET A 72 -7.93 15.18 -3.74
C MET A 72 -7.71 14.53 -5.10
N LEU A 73 -7.39 13.24 -5.14
CA LEU A 73 -7.22 12.50 -6.39
C LEU A 73 -8.52 12.43 -7.19
N GLN A 74 -9.64 12.15 -6.53
CA GLN A 74 -10.96 12.14 -7.16
C GLN A 74 -11.38 13.54 -7.67
N GLY A 75 -11.00 14.59 -6.94
CA GLY A 75 -11.27 15.99 -7.29
C GLY A 75 -10.23 16.65 -8.21
N ASN A 76 -9.17 15.94 -8.60
CA ASN A 76 -8.02 16.48 -9.35
C ASN A 76 -7.38 17.73 -8.69
N ILE A 77 -7.36 17.75 -7.35
CA ILE A 77 -6.76 18.82 -6.53
C ILE A 77 -5.27 18.53 -6.35
N LYS A 78 -4.41 19.50 -6.67
CA LYS A 78 -2.95 19.32 -6.61
C LYS A 78 -2.35 19.61 -5.25
N ASP A 79 -2.92 20.58 -4.53
CA ASP A 79 -2.42 21.03 -3.24
C ASP A 79 -3.58 21.45 -2.34
N THR A 80 -3.41 21.23 -1.04
CA THR A 80 -4.36 21.65 -0.02
C THR A 80 -3.63 21.86 1.30
N ALA A 81 -4.17 22.73 2.16
CA ALA A 81 -3.67 22.97 3.51
C ALA A 81 -4.85 22.86 4.49
N PHE A 82 -4.62 22.18 5.60
CA PHE A 82 -5.62 21.95 6.63
C PHE A 82 -4.96 21.83 8.01
N ASP A 83 -5.73 22.13 9.05
CA ASP A 83 -5.39 21.80 10.43
C ASP A 83 -6.06 20.47 10.78
N ILE A 84 -5.25 19.44 11.04
CA ILE A 84 -5.75 18.07 11.17
C ILE A 84 -6.64 17.87 12.40
N GLU A 85 -6.33 18.54 13.51
CA GLU A 85 -7.09 18.40 14.75
C GLU A 85 -8.48 19.02 14.58
N THR A 86 -8.55 20.24 14.02
CA THR A 86 -9.80 20.93 13.71
C THR A 86 -10.69 20.15 12.75
N GLU A 87 -10.11 19.51 11.73
CA GLU A 87 -10.87 18.73 10.76
C GLU A 87 -11.43 17.44 11.36
N ILE A 88 -10.64 16.74 12.19
CA ILE A 88 -11.10 15.51 12.87
C ILE A 88 -12.22 15.83 13.88
N GLU A 89 -12.13 16.93 14.62
CA GLU A 89 -13.18 17.35 15.55
C GLU A 89 -14.53 17.59 14.85
N LYS A 90 -14.53 18.08 13.61
CA LYS A 90 -15.74 18.27 12.81
C LYS A 90 -16.40 16.95 12.41
N LEU A 91 -15.63 15.87 12.26
CA LEU A 91 -16.13 14.55 11.84
C LEU A 91 -16.80 13.77 12.98
N ILE A 92 -16.52 14.12 14.24
CA ILE A 92 -17.01 13.43 15.44
C ILE A 92 -18.29 14.10 16.00
N LYS A 93 -18.67 15.27 15.47
CA LYS A 93 -19.91 16.00 15.79
C LYS A 93 -21.04 15.65 14.83
#